data_AF-A0A7S3PD84-F1
#
_entry.id   AF-A0A7S3PD84-F1
#
_cell.length_a   1.000
_cell.length_b   1.000
_cell.length_c   1.000
_cell.angle_alpha   90.00
_cell.angle_beta   90.00
_cell.angle_gamma   90.00
#
_symmetry.space_group_name_H-M   'P 1'
#
loop_
_entity.id
_entity.type
_entity.pdbx_description
1 polymer ?
#
loop_
_entity_poly.entity_id
_entity_poly.type
_entity_poly.pdbx_seq_one_letter_code
_entity_poly.pdbx_strand_id
1 'polypeptide(L)'
;MPYGLWGRVKGKVGDFGLSARVDTSSKDTSALGLDLQAAAPSGTTLQVTAVADTASPSVTVGNVKVTQKIQTDAGDFVIAPKYNVGSGATDVSLSYGRDDTKVTIDANMDKQKITLSQGMGENNLIKPSITSEGDVELSYTRTIGPGALTANYKPDSHASLIYEDGPWVATVTAPIDGFYKPSESVKFNIRRSVDVTTLGI
;
A
#
# COMPACT_ATOMS: atom_id res chain seq x y z
N MET A 1 -17.75 22.98 6.47
CA MET A 1 -17.10 21.72 6.05
C MET A 1 -15.94 21.43 7.00
N PRO A 2 -15.75 20.19 7.46
CA PRO A 2 -14.59 19.82 8.26
C PRO A 2 -13.30 19.90 7.41
N TYR A 3 -12.21 20.37 8.01
CA TYR A 3 -10.90 20.51 7.36
C TYR A 3 -9.79 19.93 8.23
N GLY A 4 -8.72 19.45 7.59
CA GLY A 4 -7.52 18.94 8.25
C GLY A 4 -6.39 19.94 8.14
N LEU A 5 -5.61 20.08 9.22
CA LEU A 5 -4.38 20.87 9.26
C LEU A 5 -3.22 19.91 9.43
N TRP A 6 -2.14 20.11 8.67
CA TRP A 6 -0.91 19.34 8.84
C TRP A 6 0.31 20.23 8.65
N GLY A 7 1.37 19.91 9.37
CA GLY A 7 2.67 20.55 9.27
C GLY A 7 3.78 19.51 9.28
N ARG A 8 4.87 19.77 8.57
CA ARG A 8 6.06 18.92 8.57
C ARG A 8 7.31 19.76 8.66
N VAL A 9 8.18 19.41 9.60
CA VAL A 9 9.53 19.95 9.72
C VAL A 9 10.52 18.85 9.35
N LYS A 10 11.59 19.23 8.64
CA LYS A 10 12.69 18.33 8.27
C LYS A 10 14.00 18.97 8.68
N GLY A 11 14.95 18.15 9.11
CA GLY A 11 16.29 18.58 9.47
C GLY A 11 17.32 17.50 9.15
N LYS A 12 18.58 17.83 9.38
CA LYS A 12 19.69 16.88 9.29
C LYS A 12 20.62 17.06 10.48
N VAL A 13 21.14 15.97 11.01
CA VAL A 13 22.19 15.96 12.04
C VAL A 13 23.30 15.05 11.55
N GLY A 14 24.43 15.63 11.16
CA GLY A 14 25.38 14.94 10.30
C GLY A 14 24.68 14.45 9.03
N ASP A 15 24.88 13.19 8.70
CA ASP A 15 24.26 12.56 7.52
C ASP A 15 22.86 11.97 7.80
N PHE A 16 22.39 11.99 9.05
CA PHE A 16 21.05 11.51 9.39
C PHE A 16 19.99 12.53 8.99
N GLY A 17 18.96 12.09 8.26
CA GLY A 17 17.77 12.88 7.97
C GLY A 17 16.72 12.70 9.07
N LEU A 18 16.21 13.80 9.62
CA LEU A 18 15.14 13.80 10.61
C LEU A 18 13.90 14.47 10.05
N SER A 19 12.72 13.96 10.38
CA SER A 19 11.48 14.66 10.12
C SER A 19 10.44 14.44 11.21
N ALA A 20 9.66 15.49 11.47
CA ALA A 20 8.51 15.44 12.35
C ALA A 20 7.32 15.99 11.58
N ARG A 21 6.22 15.24 11.56
CA ARG A 21 4.93 15.67 11.03
C ARG A 21 3.92 15.68 12.16
N VAL A 22 3.08 16.72 12.16
CA VAL A 22 1.92 16.85 13.03
C VAL A 22 0.70 17.03 12.14
N ASP A 23 -0.40 16.37 12.47
CA ASP A 23 -1.70 16.65 11.85
C ASP A 23 -2.85 16.62 12.86
N THR A 24 -3.90 17.37 12.53
CA THR A 24 -5.11 17.51 13.35
C THR A 24 -6.32 17.72 12.47
N SER A 25 -7.50 17.42 13.02
CA SER A 25 -8.78 17.53 12.34
C SER A 25 -9.63 18.58 13.03
N SER A 26 -10.29 19.45 12.26
CA SER A 26 -11.26 20.40 12.83
C SER A 26 -12.48 19.71 13.46
N LYS A 27 -12.64 18.38 13.27
CA LYS A 27 -13.68 17.58 13.94
C LYS A 27 -13.26 17.10 15.33
N ASP A 28 -11.96 17.00 15.57
CA ASP A 28 -11.39 16.49 16.82
C ASP A 28 -10.07 17.20 17.09
N THR A 29 -10.17 18.27 17.89
CA THR A 29 -9.02 19.06 18.35
C THR A 29 -8.43 18.52 19.65
N SER A 30 -9.03 17.48 20.23
CA SER A 30 -8.54 16.83 21.45
C SER A 30 -7.32 15.94 21.19
N ALA A 31 -7.04 15.62 19.93
CA ALA A 31 -5.94 14.78 19.51
C ALA A 31 -5.08 15.43 18.42
N LEU A 32 -3.76 15.23 18.52
CA LEU A 32 -2.78 15.56 17.48
C LEU A 32 -2.07 14.28 17.05
N GLY A 33 -2.14 13.97 15.76
CA GLY A 33 -1.35 12.91 15.16
C GLY A 33 0.11 13.35 15.03
N LEU A 34 1.04 12.49 15.44
CA LEU A 34 2.49 12.71 15.38
C LEU A 34 3.15 11.60 14.56
N ASP A 35 4.02 11.96 13.63
CA ASP A 35 4.86 11.03 12.85
C ASP A 35 6.31 11.53 12.88
N LEU A 36 7.16 10.81 13.59
CA LEU A 36 8.58 11.09 13.74
C LEU A 36 9.38 10.09 12.92
N GLN A 37 10.33 10.58 12.13
CA GLN A 37 11.18 9.73 11.30
C GLN A 37 12.65 10.11 11.44
N ALA A 38 13.50 9.10 11.49
CA ALA A 38 14.94 9.22 11.39
C ALA A 38 15.45 8.27 10.31
N ALA A 39 16.16 8.81 9.33
CA ALA A 39 16.74 8.07 8.22
C ALA A 39 18.27 8.13 8.31
N ALA A 40 18.89 6.96 8.33
CA ALA A 40 20.33 6.80 8.27
C ALA A 40 20.81 6.78 6.81
N PRO A 41 22.05 7.19 6.53
CA PRO A 41 22.65 7.09 5.19
C PRO A 41 22.73 5.67 4.66
N SER A 42 22.83 4.68 5.57
CA SER A 42 22.89 3.25 5.30
C SER A 42 21.59 2.65 4.75
N GLY A 43 20.57 3.47 4.48
CA GLY A 43 19.26 2.99 4.02
C GLY A 43 18.35 2.46 5.14
N THR A 44 18.75 2.62 6.41
CA THR A 44 17.91 2.34 7.58
C THR A 44 16.98 3.52 7.85
N THR A 45 15.72 3.26 8.19
CA THR A 45 14.76 4.29 8.63
C THR A 45 14.00 3.79 9.85
N LEU A 46 13.91 4.62 10.88
CA LEU A 46 13.01 4.45 12.01
C LEU A 46 11.83 5.42 11.83
N GLN A 47 10.62 4.93 12.04
CA GLN A 47 9.40 5.72 12.07
C GLN A 47 8.62 5.41 13.34
N VAL A 48 8.16 6.46 14.04
CA VAL A 48 7.31 6.35 15.23
C VAL A 48 6.05 7.18 14.98
N THR A 49 4.90 6.53 15.05
CA THR A 49 3.59 7.21 15.02
C THR A 49 3.02 7.28 16.42
N ALA A 50 2.58 8.45 16.86
CA ALA A 50 2.00 8.69 18.18
C ALA A 50 0.79 9.61 18.07
N VAL A 51 0.00 9.67 19.15
CA VAL A 51 -1.10 10.62 19.31
C VAL A 51 -0.87 11.38 20.61
N ALA A 52 -0.89 12.71 20.55
CA ALA A 52 -0.89 13.56 21.73
C ALA A 52 -2.32 13.98 22.08
N ASP A 53 -2.69 13.80 23.34
CA ASP A 53 -3.94 14.31 23.91
C ASP A 53 -3.72 15.75 24.37
N THR A 54 -4.53 16.67 23.83
CA THR A 54 -4.44 18.11 24.13
C THR A 54 -5.28 18.52 25.34
N ALA A 55 -6.25 17.70 25.74
CA ALA A 55 -7.08 17.91 26.93
C ALA A 55 -6.38 17.39 28.20
N SER A 56 -5.65 16.29 28.09
CA SER A 56 -4.82 15.70 29.16
C SER A 56 -3.39 15.52 28.64
N PRO A 57 -2.43 16.41 29.00
CA PRO A 57 -1.09 16.45 28.41
C PRO A 57 -0.35 15.12 28.49
N SER A 58 -0.52 14.30 27.46
CA SER A 58 0.00 12.94 27.38
C SER A 58 0.24 12.58 25.92
N VAL A 59 1.18 11.67 25.70
CA VAL A 59 1.52 11.17 24.36
C VAL A 59 1.46 9.66 24.42
N THR A 60 0.64 9.08 23.54
CA THR A 60 0.53 7.64 23.38
C THR A 60 1.23 7.24 22.09
N VAL A 61 2.26 6.40 22.20
CA VAL A 61 2.91 5.82 21.02
C VAL A 61 2.01 4.73 20.45
N GLY A 62 1.69 4.82 19.17
CA GLY A 62 0.87 3.82 18.47
C GLY A 62 1.72 2.75 17.81
N ASN A 63 2.65 3.14 16.94
CA ASN A 63 3.47 2.19 16.18
C ASN A 63 4.92 2.62 16.11
N VAL A 64 5.80 1.62 16.09
CA VAL A 64 7.22 1.77 15.79
C VAL A 64 7.54 0.90 14.58
N LYS A 65 8.07 1.48 13.52
CA LYS A 65 8.46 0.78 12.29
C LYS A 65 9.94 1.01 12.03
N VAL A 66 10.66 -0.06 11.76
CA VAL A 66 12.03 0.02 11.23
C VAL A 66 11.97 -0.43 9.78
N THR A 67 12.80 0.16 8.92
CA THR A 67 12.97 -0.30 7.54
C THR A 67 14.45 -0.31 7.24
N GLN A 68 14.99 -1.45 6.82
CA GLN A 68 16.34 -1.57 6.32
C GLN A 68 16.29 -1.90 4.84
N LYS A 69 16.97 -1.08 4.02
CA LYS A 69 17.24 -1.39 2.61
C LYS A 69 18.67 -1.86 2.47
N ILE A 70 18.89 -2.97 1.78
CA ILE A 70 20.21 -3.55 1.50
C ILE A 70 20.27 -3.72 -0.01
N GLN A 71 21.13 -2.94 -0.66
CA GLN A 71 21.32 -3.00 -2.10
C GLN A 71 22.59 -3.78 -2.41
N THR A 72 22.49 -4.73 -3.31
CA THR A 72 23.61 -5.59 -3.72
C THR A 72 23.55 -5.83 -5.22
N ASP A 73 24.65 -6.28 -5.82
CA ASP A 73 24.68 -6.69 -7.23
C ASP A 73 23.73 -7.87 -7.52
N ALA A 74 23.36 -8.63 -6.48
CA ALA A 74 22.42 -9.73 -6.58
C ALA A 74 20.94 -9.29 -6.48
N GLY A 75 20.67 -8.01 -6.19
CA GLY A 75 19.33 -7.46 -6.00
C GLY A 75 19.18 -6.66 -4.70
N ASP A 76 18.00 -6.07 -4.54
CA ASP A 76 17.62 -5.22 -3.42
C ASP A 76 16.78 -5.99 -2.41
N PHE A 77 17.18 -5.97 -1.15
CA PHE A 77 16.42 -6.50 -0.02
C PHE A 77 15.86 -5.36 0.82
N VAL A 78 14.61 -5.49 1.25
CA VAL A 78 13.98 -4.58 2.20
C VAL A 78 13.33 -5.38 3.31
N ILE A 79 13.70 -5.09 4.55
CA ILE A 79 13.08 -5.68 5.75
C ILE A 79 12.41 -4.55 6.52
N ALA A 80 11.13 -4.71 6.84
CA ALA A 80 10.34 -3.69 7.48
C ALA A 80 9.44 -4.25 8.60
N PRO A 81 10.00 -4.54 9.80
CA PRO A 81 9.20 -4.86 10.96
C PRO A 81 8.46 -3.61 11.46
N LYS A 82 7.25 -3.83 11.96
CA LYS A 82 6.37 -2.85 12.59
C LYS A 82 5.79 -3.45 13.86
N TYR A 83 5.90 -2.71 14.95
CA TYR A 83 5.34 -3.07 16.25
C TYR A 83 4.24 -2.08 16.63
N ASN A 84 3.06 -2.58 16.97
CA ASN A 84 1.99 -1.80 17.57
C ASN A 84 2.13 -1.84 19.09
N VAL A 85 2.39 -0.70 19.71
CA VAL A 85 2.67 -0.60 21.14
C VAL A 85 1.42 -0.89 21.97
N GLY A 86 0.24 -0.50 21.49
CA GLY A 86 -1.02 -0.66 22.21
C GLY A 86 -1.51 -2.11 22.23
N SER A 87 -1.40 -2.83 21.11
CA SER A 87 -1.85 -4.22 21.01
C SER A 87 -0.74 -5.24 21.28
N GLY A 88 0.53 -4.84 21.28
CA GLY A 88 1.67 -5.76 21.29
C GLY A 88 1.89 -6.52 19.98
N ALA A 89 1.13 -6.17 18.93
CA ALA A 89 1.17 -6.87 17.66
C ALA A 89 2.43 -6.53 16.86
N THR A 90 2.98 -7.54 16.18
CA THR A 90 4.13 -7.37 15.28
C THR A 90 3.77 -7.81 13.88
N ASP A 91 4.02 -6.92 12.92
CA ASP A 91 3.94 -7.20 11.49
C ASP A 91 5.35 -7.11 10.90
N VAL A 92 5.70 -8.01 9.99
CA VAL A 92 6.99 -7.98 9.28
C VAL A 92 6.74 -8.07 7.78
N SER A 93 7.25 -7.10 7.03
CA SER A 93 7.31 -7.18 5.57
C SER A 93 8.75 -7.40 5.13
N LEU A 94 8.99 -8.45 4.33
CA LEU A 94 10.24 -8.71 3.66
C LEU A 94 10.01 -8.58 2.15
N SER A 95 10.87 -7.88 1.44
CA SER A 95 10.86 -7.91 -0.01
C SER A 95 12.25 -8.08 -0.59
N TYR A 96 12.31 -8.80 -1.70
CA TYR A 96 13.49 -8.95 -2.54
C TYR A 96 13.11 -8.55 -3.96
N GLY A 97 13.94 -7.73 -4.61
CA GLY A 97 13.74 -7.30 -5.98
C GLY A 97 15.02 -7.43 -6.79
N ARG A 98 14.91 -7.93 -8.01
CA ARG A 98 16.00 -7.96 -8.99
C ARG A 98 15.42 -7.90 -10.38
N ASP A 99 15.95 -7.00 -11.21
CA ASP A 99 15.49 -6.79 -12.59
C ASP A 99 13.96 -6.56 -12.61
N ASP A 100 13.23 -7.31 -13.41
CA ASP A 100 11.78 -7.24 -13.51
C ASP A 100 11.03 -8.08 -12.46
N THR A 101 11.75 -8.65 -11.49
CA THR A 101 11.20 -9.59 -10.51
C THR A 101 11.18 -8.99 -9.11
N LYS A 102 10.08 -9.14 -8.39
CA LYS A 102 9.97 -8.78 -6.98
C LYS A 102 9.16 -9.82 -6.22
N VAL A 103 9.70 -10.27 -5.10
CA VAL A 103 9.00 -11.10 -4.12
C VAL A 103 8.76 -10.27 -2.87
N THR A 104 7.54 -10.31 -2.35
CA THR A 104 7.17 -9.72 -1.06
C THR A 104 6.56 -10.81 -0.18
N ILE A 105 6.96 -10.84 1.08
CA ILE A 105 6.39 -11.68 2.13
C ILE A 105 5.91 -10.73 3.21
N ASP A 106 4.60 -10.68 3.40
CA ASP A 106 3.96 -9.94 4.48
C ASP A 106 3.52 -10.95 5.54
N ALA A 107 4.11 -10.86 6.72
CA ALA A 107 3.77 -11.66 7.88
C ALA A 107 3.16 -10.75 8.94
N ASN A 108 1.84 -10.66 8.94
CA ASN A 108 1.04 -10.05 10.00
C ASN A 108 0.51 -11.14 10.93
N MET A 109 0.15 -10.78 12.17
CA MET A 109 -0.28 -11.75 13.19
C MET A 109 -1.41 -12.68 12.74
N ASP A 110 -2.35 -12.16 11.94
CA ASP A 110 -3.57 -12.90 11.60
C ASP A 110 -3.52 -13.57 10.22
N LYS A 111 -2.64 -13.11 9.32
CA LYS A 111 -2.55 -13.58 7.94
C LYS A 111 -1.11 -13.47 7.47
N GLN A 112 -0.62 -14.43 6.70
CA GLN A 112 0.62 -14.28 5.95
C GLN A 112 0.30 -14.26 4.47
N LYS A 113 1.00 -13.43 3.69
CA LYS A 113 0.82 -13.35 2.24
C LYS A 113 2.18 -13.31 1.55
N ILE A 114 2.38 -14.20 0.59
CA ILE A 114 3.50 -14.14 -0.34
C ILE A 114 2.98 -13.59 -1.66
N THR A 115 3.64 -12.59 -2.22
CA THR A 115 3.34 -12.01 -3.53
C THR A 115 4.60 -12.03 -4.39
N LEU A 116 4.51 -12.64 -5.56
CA LEU A 116 5.51 -12.49 -6.62
C LEU A 116 5.01 -11.43 -7.60
N SER A 117 5.90 -10.65 -8.18
CA SER A 117 5.63 -9.69 -9.23
C SER A 117 6.71 -9.86 -10.28
N GLN A 118 6.32 -10.15 -11.52
CA GLN A 118 7.25 -10.41 -12.62
C GLN A 118 6.83 -9.59 -13.84
N GLY A 119 7.72 -8.72 -14.32
CA GLY A 119 7.60 -8.12 -15.64
C GLY A 119 7.87 -9.18 -16.72
N MET A 120 7.04 -9.20 -17.75
CA MET A 120 7.16 -10.11 -18.90
C MET A 120 7.29 -9.27 -20.18
N GLY A 121 8.50 -8.79 -20.43
CA GLY A 121 8.75 -7.74 -21.42
C GLY A 121 8.22 -6.38 -20.98
N GLU A 122 8.28 -5.40 -21.88
CA GLU A 122 8.11 -3.98 -21.52
C GLU A 122 6.71 -3.60 -21.01
N ASN A 123 5.68 -4.35 -21.40
CA ASN A 123 4.29 -3.93 -21.24
C ASN A 123 3.44 -4.91 -20.42
N ASN A 124 4.02 -5.97 -19.84
CA ASN A 124 3.23 -6.97 -19.14
C ASN A 124 3.76 -7.20 -17.73
N LEU A 125 2.86 -7.39 -16.78
CA LEU A 125 3.16 -7.60 -15.37
C LEU A 125 2.24 -8.67 -14.82
N ILE A 126 2.79 -9.72 -14.24
CA ILE A 126 2.04 -10.78 -13.55
C ILE A 126 2.33 -10.74 -12.06
N LYS A 127 1.29 -10.86 -11.23
CA LYS A 127 1.36 -10.79 -9.77
C LYS A 127 0.52 -11.89 -9.11
N PRO A 128 1.04 -13.13 -9.03
CA PRO A 128 0.40 -14.14 -8.22
C PRO A 128 0.70 -13.90 -6.74
N SER A 129 -0.24 -14.28 -5.89
CA SER A 129 -0.07 -14.30 -4.45
C SER A 129 -0.81 -15.44 -3.81
N ILE A 130 -0.32 -15.88 -2.64
CA ILE A 130 -0.92 -16.93 -1.83
C ILE A 130 -0.93 -16.51 -0.37
N THR A 131 -2.02 -16.77 0.33
CA THR A 131 -2.14 -16.57 1.78
C THR A 131 -1.76 -17.82 2.55
N SER A 132 -1.49 -17.70 3.85
CA SER A 132 -1.32 -18.86 4.75
C SER A 132 -2.55 -19.77 4.84
N GLU A 133 -3.73 -19.25 4.50
CA GLU A 133 -4.99 -20.02 4.44
C GLU A 133 -5.10 -20.83 3.13
N GLY A 134 -4.18 -20.60 2.18
CA GLY A 134 -4.20 -21.25 0.86
C GLY A 134 -4.98 -20.46 -0.20
N ASP A 135 -5.49 -19.27 0.13
CA ASP A 135 -6.17 -18.42 -0.85
C ASP A 135 -5.16 -17.94 -1.89
N VAL A 136 -5.49 -18.14 -3.16
CA VAL A 136 -4.66 -17.69 -4.28
C VAL A 136 -5.30 -16.48 -4.94
N GLU A 137 -4.49 -15.50 -5.33
CA GLU A 137 -4.92 -14.40 -6.20
C GLU A 137 -3.91 -14.25 -7.33
N LEU A 138 -4.39 -14.02 -8.54
CA LEU A 138 -3.58 -13.72 -9.71
C LEU A 138 -4.02 -12.39 -10.30
N SER A 139 -3.08 -11.48 -10.48
CA SER A 139 -3.30 -10.27 -11.27
C SER A 139 -2.37 -10.26 -12.47
N TYR A 140 -2.89 -9.89 -13.64
CA TYR A 140 -2.11 -9.66 -14.85
C TYR A 140 -2.48 -8.30 -15.39
N THR A 141 -1.49 -7.44 -15.58
CA THR A 141 -1.66 -6.11 -16.17
C THR A 141 -0.87 -6.04 -17.47
N ARG A 142 -1.50 -5.51 -18.51
CA ARG A 142 -0.87 -5.13 -19.77
C ARG A 142 -1.08 -3.66 -20.07
N THR A 143 -0.02 -2.93 -20.32
CA THR A 143 -0.10 -1.57 -20.86
C THR A 143 -0.47 -1.63 -22.35
N ILE A 144 -1.45 -0.82 -22.78
CA ILE A 144 -1.95 -0.77 -24.15
C ILE A 144 -2.09 0.71 -24.56
N GLY A 145 -1.10 1.22 -25.29
CA GLY A 145 -1.07 2.64 -25.67
C GLY A 145 -1.04 3.54 -24.42
N PRO A 146 -1.93 4.54 -24.30
CA PRO A 146 -2.04 5.36 -23.08
C PRO A 146 -2.79 4.68 -21.93
N GLY A 147 -3.39 3.51 -22.16
CA GLY A 147 -4.22 2.80 -21.21
C GLY A 147 -3.60 1.51 -20.66
N ALA A 148 -4.37 0.80 -19.85
CA ALA A 148 -4.00 -0.48 -19.27
C ALA A 148 -5.19 -1.45 -19.19
N LEU A 149 -4.91 -2.74 -19.42
CA LEU A 149 -5.84 -3.84 -19.19
C LEU A 149 -5.34 -4.67 -18.01
N THR A 150 -6.15 -4.78 -16.95
CA THR A 150 -5.86 -5.60 -15.77
C THR A 150 -6.89 -6.71 -15.64
N ALA A 151 -6.42 -7.96 -15.68
CA ALA A 151 -7.21 -9.13 -15.33
C ALA A 151 -6.86 -9.55 -13.89
N ASN A 152 -7.87 -9.73 -13.04
CA ASN A 152 -7.71 -10.31 -11.71
C ASN A 152 -8.49 -11.61 -11.63
N TYR A 153 -7.94 -12.58 -10.92
CA TYR A 153 -8.54 -13.88 -10.70
C TYR A 153 -8.31 -14.30 -9.25
N LYS A 154 -9.41 -14.54 -8.56
CA LYS A 154 -9.45 -15.01 -7.18
C LYS A 154 -10.46 -16.16 -7.11
N PRO A 155 -9.99 -17.43 -6.98
CA PRO A 155 -10.85 -18.57 -6.76
C PRO A 155 -11.82 -18.33 -5.60
N ASP A 156 -13.00 -18.93 -5.68
CA ASP A 156 -14.07 -18.80 -4.66
C ASP A 156 -14.51 -17.35 -4.38
N SER A 157 -14.24 -16.44 -5.32
CA SER A 157 -14.64 -15.05 -5.24
C SER A 157 -15.04 -14.51 -6.60
N HIS A 158 -14.09 -14.22 -7.48
CA HIS A 158 -14.36 -13.60 -8.77
C HIS A 158 -13.18 -13.63 -9.75
N ALA A 159 -13.50 -13.54 -11.03
CA ALA A 159 -12.60 -12.97 -12.03
C ALA A 159 -13.08 -11.56 -12.40
N SER A 160 -12.14 -10.66 -12.68
CA SER A 160 -12.45 -9.35 -13.22
C SER A 160 -11.50 -8.94 -14.35
N LEU A 161 -12.01 -8.10 -15.24
CA LEU A 161 -11.26 -7.41 -16.27
C LEU A 161 -11.52 -5.92 -16.13
N ILE A 162 -10.46 -5.13 -16.00
CA ILE A 162 -10.51 -3.68 -15.85
C ILE A 162 -9.72 -3.09 -17.02
N TYR A 163 -10.36 -2.23 -17.82
CA TYR A 163 -9.69 -1.44 -18.84
C TYR A 163 -9.73 0.03 -18.42
N GLU A 164 -8.56 0.66 -18.39
CA GLU A 164 -8.39 2.07 -18.05
C GLU A 164 -7.75 2.80 -19.23
N ASP A 165 -8.32 3.92 -19.64
CA ASP A 165 -7.81 4.75 -20.74
C ASP A 165 -8.16 6.22 -20.48
N GLY A 166 -7.18 6.95 -19.93
CA GLY A 166 -7.35 8.32 -19.47
C GLY A 166 -8.51 8.44 -18.46
N PRO A 167 -9.58 9.22 -18.77
CA PRO A 167 -10.71 9.37 -17.86
C PRO A 167 -11.68 8.18 -17.86
N TRP A 168 -11.54 7.23 -18.79
CA TRP A 168 -12.47 6.11 -18.94
C TRP A 168 -12.01 4.89 -18.16
N VAL A 169 -12.95 4.25 -17.47
CA VAL A 169 -12.76 2.96 -16.81
C VAL A 169 -13.92 2.05 -17.16
N ALA A 170 -13.62 0.89 -17.73
CA ALA A 170 -14.56 -0.20 -17.93
C ALA A 170 -14.17 -1.37 -17.03
N THR A 171 -15.16 -1.99 -16.41
CA THR A 171 -14.96 -3.13 -15.50
C THR A 171 -16.00 -4.21 -15.79
N VAL A 172 -15.52 -5.43 -15.94
CA VAL A 172 -16.34 -6.65 -16.00
C VAL A 172 -15.94 -7.52 -14.84
N THR A 173 -16.90 -7.99 -14.04
CA THR A 173 -16.66 -8.87 -12.91
C THR A 173 -17.61 -10.05 -12.96
N ALA A 174 -17.05 -11.26 -12.98
CA ALA A 174 -17.80 -12.51 -12.91
C ALA A 174 -17.50 -13.20 -11.57
N PRO A 175 -18.49 -13.45 -10.71
CA PRO A 175 -18.32 -14.29 -9.54
C PRO A 175 -17.93 -15.71 -9.96
N ILE A 176 -16.97 -16.32 -9.27
CA ILE A 176 -16.48 -17.67 -9.56
C ILE A 176 -16.47 -18.48 -8.27
N ASP A 177 -17.12 -19.64 -8.31
CA ASP A 177 -17.00 -20.69 -7.30
C ASP A 177 -15.95 -21.72 -7.73
N GLY A 178 -15.09 -22.11 -6.80
CA GLY A 178 -13.91 -22.91 -7.07
C GLY A 178 -12.99 -22.23 -8.09
N PHE A 179 -12.41 -23.04 -8.97
CA PHE A 179 -11.44 -22.54 -9.96
C PHE A 179 -12.05 -22.10 -11.29
N TYR A 180 -13.26 -22.52 -11.63
CA TYR A 180 -13.75 -22.33 -13.00
C TYR A 180 -15.27 -22.20 -13.16
N LYS A 181 -16.06 -22.25 -12.09
CA LYS A 181 -17.52 -22.26 -12.19
C LYS A 181 -18.07 -20.85 -11.97
N PRO A 182 -18.67 -20.19 -12.96
CA PRO A 182 -19.40 -18.95 -12.72
C PRO A 182 -20.57 -19.25 -11.79
N SER A 183 -20.70 -18.47 -10.71
CA SER A 183 -21.70 -18.74 -9.67
C SER A 183 -22.89 -17.80 -9.71
N GLU A 184 -22.73 -16.63 -10.32
CA GLU A 184 -23.79 -15.63 -10.47
C GLU A 184 -23.64 -14.86 -11.78
N SER A 185 -24.58 -13.93 -12.01
CA SER A 185 -24.57 -13.01 -13.15
C SER A 185 -23.32 -12.15 -13.19
N VAL A 186 -22.78 -11.98 -14.40
CA VAL A 186 -21.65 -11.09 -14.68
C VAL A 186 -22.09 -9.62 -14.54
N LYS A 187 -21.29 -8.83 -13.83
CA LYS A 187 -21.51 -7.39 -13.62
C LYS A 187 -20.65 -6.59 -14.61
N PHE A 188 -21.26 -5.59 -15.22
CA PHE A 188 -20.61 -4.66 -16.14
C PHE A 188 -20.75 -3.23 -15.61
N ASN A 189 -19.65 -2.48 -15.62
CA ASN A 189 -19.63 -1.07 -15.25
C ASN A 189 -18.74 -0.29 -16.22
N ILE A 190 -19.22 0.84 -16.72
CA ILE A 190 -18.42 1.79 -17.49
C ILE A 190 -18.64 3.16 -16.86
N ARG A 191 -17.54 3.84 -16.55
CA ARG A 191 -17.56 5.18 -15.97
C ARG A 191 -16.53 6.08 -16.64
N ARG A 192 -16.77 7.38 -16.57
CA ARG A 192 -15.85 8.44 -16.99
C ARG A 192 -15.66 9.42 -15.86
N SER A 193 -14.42 9.69 -15.47
CA SER A 193 -14.09 10.79 -14.57
C SER A 193 -14.22 12.12 -15.32
N VAL A 194 -14.91 13.08 -14.71
CA VAL A 194 -15.04 14.44 -15.23
C VAL A 194 -14.54 15.37 -14.15
N ASP A 195 -13.45 16.10 -14.43
CA ASP A 195 -13.00 17.16 -13.55
C ASP A 195 -14.00 18.32 -13.63
N VAL A 196 -14.72 18.55 -12.53
CA VAL A 196 -15.56 19.74 -12.37
C VAL A 196 -14.69 20.81 -11.74
N THR A 197 -13.81 21.42 -12.54
CA THR A 197 -13.18 22.68 -12.15
C THR A 197 -14.27 23.74 -12.15
N THR A 198 -14.61 24.23 -10.96
CA THR A 198 -15.58 25.29 -10.70
C THR A 198 -15.39 26.47 -11.66
N LEU A 199 -16.48 26.82 -12.36
CA LEU A 199 -16.62 28.05 -13.12
C LEU A 199 -16.27 29.23 -12.21
N GLY A 200 -15.25 29.99 -12.60
CA GLY A 200 -15.02 31.32 -12.06
C GLY A 200 -16.21 32.20 -12.43
N ILE A 201 -16.98 32.59 -11.43
CA ILE A 201 -17.81 33.79 -11.42
C ILE A 201 -17.46 34.54 -10.13
#